data_AF-F0Z924-F1
#
_entry.id   AF-F0Z924-F1
#
_cell.length_a   1.000
_cell.length_b   1.000
_cell.length_c   1.000
_cell.angle_alpha   90.00
_cell.angle_beta   90.00
_cell.angle_gamma   90.00
#
_symmetry.space_group_name_H-M   'P 1'
#
loop_
_entity.id
_entity.type
_entity.pdbx_description
1 polymer ?
#
loop_
_entity_poly.entity_id
_entity_poly.type
_entity_poly.pdbx_seq_one_letter_code
_entity_poly.pdbx_strand_id
1 'polypeptide(L)'
;MNDLRLEIAAPYLLIVLEYFEKKCTNQVDIFNTQGNQAKISVLINKIRNFTLLKQFQQEIESGFYSQYDLAWGIHSILCQLSHPLILENYNEAYIVNTYYEDIEKIKTCILELPEVNIQIVLKLFSVFKKLCTQELHKSFIILSPEVLGEMFSNVLMRFKKERDEVQQFGNKIFATNVISCLIINYNEIFDSTIMEFEHKEQIQILFINSA
;
A
#
# COMPACT_ATOMS: atom_id res chain seq x y z
N MET A 1 12.86 -0.34 -14.82
CA MET A 1 11.81 -0.81 -15.73
C MET A 1 10.57 -1.01 -14.88
N ASN A 2 9.62 -0.07 -15.01
CA ASN A 2 8.38 0.00 -14.23
C ASN A 2 7.26 -0.44 -15.16
N ASP A 3 7.09 -1.76 -15.28
CA ASP A 3 6.30 -2.35 -16.36
C ASP A 3 5.08 -3.13 -15.84
N LEU A 4 4.83 -3.14 -14.53
CA LEU A 4 3.75 -3.91 -13.94
C LEU A 4 2.47 -3.09 -13.85
N ARG A 5 1.44 -3.49 -14.59
CA ARG A 5 0.11 -2.86 -14.48
C ARG A 5 -0.57 -3.27 -13.17
N LEU A 6 -1.22 -2.31 -12.50
CA LEU A 6 -1.88 -2.56 -11.21
C LEU A 6 -2.98 -3.61 -11.33
N GLU A 7 -3.74 -3.63 -12.42
CA GLU A 7 -4.83 -4.58 -12.66
C GLU A 7 -4.34 -6.04 -12.72
N ILE A 8 -3.08 -6.23 -13.12
CA ILE A 8 -2.42 -7.53 -13.13
C ILE A 8 -1.89 -7.86 -11.73
N ALA A 9 -1.27 -6.89 -11.06
CA ALA A 9 -0.62 -7.10 -9.77
C ALA A 9 -1.61 -7.24 -8.60
N ALA A 10 -2.75 -6.54 -8.66
CA ALA A 10 -3.65 -6.35 -7.54
C ALA A 10 -4.14 -7.66 -6.90
N PRO A 11 -4.60 -8.68 -7.66
CA PRO A 11 -5.03 -9.95 -7.06
C PRO A 11 -3.92 -10.65 -6.28
N TYR A 12 -2.69 -10.63 -6.78
CA TYR A 12 -1.54 -11.23 -6.11
C TYR A 12 -1.11 -10.43 -4.89
N LEU A 13 -1.09 -9.10 -5.03
CA LEU A 13 -0.72 -8.20 -3.95
C LEU A 13 -1.71 -8.31 -2.78
N LEU A 14 -3.02 -8.46 -3.06
CA LEU A 14 -4.03 -8.74 -2.03
C LEU A 14 -3.77 -10.05 -1.29
N ILE A 15 -3.43 -11.14 -2.01
CA ILE A 15 -3.06 -12.42 -1.38
C ILE A 15 -1.85 -12.25 -0.46
N VAL A 16 -0.80 -11.56 -0.94
CA VAL A 16 0.41 -11.30 -0.14
C VAL A 16 0.06 -10.47 1.09
N LEU A 17 -0.68 -9.37 0.93
CA LEU A 17 -1.08 -8.48 2.03
C LEU A 17 -1.97 -9.19 3.05
N GLU A 18 -2.91 -10.01 2.61
CA GLU A 18 -3.80 -10.76 3.50
C GLU A 18 -3.04 -11.79 4.33
N TYR A 19 -2.15 -12.56 3.71
CA TYR A 19 -1.29 -13.49 4.44
C TYR A 19 -0.36 -12.75 5.40
N PHE A 20 0.26 -11.66 4.93
CA PHE A 20 1.17 -10.84 5.70
C PHE A 20 0.50 -10.26 6.95
N GLU A 21 -0.70 -9.70 6.79
CA GLU A 21 -1.47 -9.16 7.90
C GLU A 21 -1.81 -10.23 8.96
N LYS A 22 -2.12 -11.44 8.52
CA LYS A 22 -2.51 -12.55 9.40
C LYS A 22 -1.32 -13.19 10.12
N LYS A 23 -0.14 -13.22 9.50
CA LYS A 23 0.98 -14.07 9.93
C LYS A 23 2.29 -13.34 10.22
N CYS A 24 2.46 -12.12 9.73
CA CYS A 24 3.77 -11.45 9.73
C CYS A 24 3.83 -10.17 10.58
N THR A 25 2.69 -9.59 10.96
CA THR A 25 2.68 -8.27 11.63
C THR A 25 3.33 -8.24 13.01
N ASN A 26 3.50 -9.39 13.65
CA ASN A 26 4.04 -9.51 15.00
C ASN A 26 5.58 -9.61 15.04
N GLN A 27 6.24 -9.64 13.87
CA GLN A 27 7.69 -9.77 13.78
C GLN A 27 8.35 -8.39 13.93
N VAL A 28 9.24 -8.24 14.91
CA VAL A 28 9.76 -6.96 15.44
C VAL A 28 10.58 -6.15 14.43
N ASP A 29 11.36 -6.82 13.58
CA ASP A 29 12.33 -6.24 12.66
C ASP A 29 11.85 -6.25 11.20
N ILE A 30 10.54 -6.38 11.01
CA ILE A 30 9.90 -6.28 9.69
C ILE A 30 10.27 -4.94 9.03
N PHE A 31 10.61 -5.01 7.75
CA PHE A 31 11.16 -3.93 6.92
C PHE A 31 12.56 -3.39 7.31
N ASN A 32 13.06 -3.65 8.52
CA ASN A 32 14.45 -3.36 8.85
C ASN A 32 15.40 -4.45 8.35
N THR A 33 14.99 -5.71 8.48
CA THR A 33 15.73 -6.85 7.95
C THR A 33 15.41 -7.05 6.48
N GLN A 34 16.45 -7.13 5.65
CA GLN A 34 16.29 -7.38 4.20
C GLN A 34 15.79 -8.79 3.93
N GLY A 35 14.86 -8.91 2.98
CA GLY A 35 14.45 -10.21 2.43
C GLY A 35 15.47 -10.76 1.43
N ASN A 36 15.34 -12.05 1.11
CA ASN A 36 16.10 -12.72 0.09
C ASN A 36 15.70 -12.21 -1.31
N GLN A 37 16.60 -11.47 -1.95
CA GLN A 37 16.35 -10.83 -3.25
C GLN A 37 16.02 -11.82 -4.37
N ALA A 38 16.56 -13.04 -4.32
CA ALA A 38 16.21 -14.08 -5.29
C ALA A 38 14.76 -14.54 -5.12
N LYS A 39 14.30 -14.70 -3.87
CA LYS A 39 12.89 -15.04 -3.56
C LYS A 39 11.94 -13.91 -3.96
N ILE A 40 12.27 -12.67 -3.66
CA ILE A 40 11.49 -11.49 -4.08
C ILE A 40 11.39 -11.43 -5.61
N SER A 41 12.49 -11.68 -6.31
CA SER A 41 12.51 -11.72 -7.79
C SER A 41 11.63 -12.84 -8.34
N VAL A 42 11.65 -14.03 -7.71
CA VAL A 42 10.75 -15.14 -8.07
C VAL A 42 9.29 -14.75 -7.88
N LEU A 43 8.95 -14.13 -6.75
CA LEU A 43 7.60 -13.65 -6.45
C LEU A 43 7.10 -12.69 -7.53
N ILE A 44 7.92 -11.70 -7.91
CA ILE A 44 7.58 -10.71 -8.93
C ILE A 44 7.46 -11.35 -10.32
N ASN A 45 8.37 -12.25 -10.68
CA ASN A 45 8.31 -12.97 -11.95
C ASN A 45 7.05 -13.82 -12.07
N LYS A 46 6.55 -14.40 -10.98
CA LYS A 46 5.29 -15.14 -10.98
C LYS A 46 4.08 -14.27 -11.30
N ILE A 47 4.06 -13.04 -10.79
CA ILE A 47 3.02 -12.05 -11.10
C ILE A 47 3.11 -11.68 -12.58
N ARG A 48 4.32 -11.36 -13.08
CA ARG A 48 4.55 -11.01 -14.50
C ARG A 48 4.16 -12.13 -15.46
N ASN A 49 4.35 -13.38 -15.06
CA ASN A 49 4.03 -14.55 -15.86
C ASN A 49 2.61 -15.07 -15.64
N PHE A 50 1.74 -14.31 -14.95
CA PHE A 50 0.33 -14.66 -14.74
C PHE A 50 0.15 -16.06 -14.11
N THR A 51 0.96 -16.40 -13.11
CA THR A 51 0.85 -17.68 -12.40
C THR A 51 -0.56 -17.85 -11.85
N LEU A 52 -1.18 -19.03 -11.99
CA LEU A 52 -2.53 -19.28 -11.49
C LEU A 52 -2.67 -18.84 -10.01
N LEU A 53 -3.64 -17.99 -9.69
CA LEU A 53 -3.80 -17.41 -8.34
C LEU A 53 -3.86 -18.46 -7.23
N LYS A 54 -4.54 -19.59 -7.48
CA LYS A 54 -4.63 -20.69 -6.51
C LYS A 54 -3.27 -21.33 -6.22
N GLN A 55 -2.43 -21.50 -7.24
CA GLN A 55 -1.07 -22.01 -7.08
C GLN A 55 -0.18 -20.99 -6.34
N PHE A 56 -0.32 -19.71 -6.70
CA PHE A 56 0.41 -18.63 -6.04
C PHE A 56 0.06 -18.55 -4.54
N GLN A 57 -1.23 -18.59 -4.19
CA GLN A 57 -1.71 -18.60 -2.82
C GLN A 57 -1.17 -19.79 -2.02
N GLN A 58 -1.25 -21.01 -2.57
CA GLN A 58 -0.72 -22.21 -1.92
C GLN A 58 0.77 -22.10 -1.60
N GLU A 59 1.56 -21.47 -2.49
CA GLU A 59 2.98 -21.27 -2.24
C GLU A 59 3.24 -20.28 -1.11
N ILE A 60 2.50 -19.16 -1.07
CA ILE A 60 2.55 -18.19 0.04
C ILE A 60 2.22 -18.89 1.35
N GLU A 61 1.16 -19.69 1.39
CA GLU A 61 0.68 -20.41 2.58
C GLU A 61 1.62 -21.55 3.01
N SER A 62 2.37 -22.15 2.07
CA SER A 62 3.35 -23.20 2.36
C SER A 62 4.59 -22.73 3.13
N GLY A 63 4.79 -21.41 3.27
CA GLY A 63 5.98 -20.84 3.89
C GLY A 63 7.22 -20.82 2.98
N PHE A 64 7.03 -20.92 1.65
CA PHE A 64 8.14 -20.81 0.69
C PHE A 64 8.86 -19.45 0.76
N TYR A 65 8.13 -18.41 1.18
CA TYR A 65 8.63 -17.06 1.43
C TYR A 65 8.68 -16.80 2.94
N SER A 66 9.79 -16.25 3.43
CA SER A 66 9.87 -15.75 4.79
C SER A 66 9.05 -14.47 4.95
N GLN A 67 8.83 -14.06 6.20
CA GLN A 67 8.10 -12.82 6.49
C GLN A 67 8.84 -11.57 5.94
N TYR A 68 10.18 -11.58 5.94
CA TYR A 68 10.99 -10.52 5.36
C TYR A 68 10.92 -10.50 3.82
N ASP A 69 10.84 -11.68 3.19
CA ASP A 69 10.64 -11.78 1.74
C ASP A 69 9.30 -11.17 1.32
N LEU A 70 8.25 -11.43 2.11
CA LEU A 70 6.91 -10.88 1.85
C LEU A 70 6.86 -9.38 2.12
N ALA A 71 7.48 -8.89 3.20
CA ALA A 71 7.58 -7.46 3.50
C ALA A 71 8.22 -6.69 2.34
N TRP A 72 9.44 -7.06 1.96
CA TRP A 72 10.15 -6.43 0.84
C TRP A 72 9.53 -6.77 -0.52
N GLY A 73 8.82 -7.89 -0.63
CA GLY A 73 8.00 -8.25 -1.78
C GLY A 73 6.88 -7.24 -2.04
N ILE A 74 6.12 -6.87 -1.01
CA ILE A 74 5.08 -5.81 -1.08
C ILE A 74 5.70 -4.52 -1.61
N HIS A 75 6.78 -4.05 -0.98
CA HIS A 75 7.48 -2.83 -1.40
C HIS A 75 7.96 -2.93 -2.86
N SER A 76 8.53 -4.07 -3.26
CA SER A 76 9.08 -4.27 -4.60
C SER A 76 8.00 -4.36 -5.68
N ILE A 77 6.83 -4.95 -5.39
CA ILE A 77 5.68 -4.94 -6.29
C ILE A 77 5.23 -3.49 -6.52
N LEU A 78 5.01 -2.73 -5.44
CA LEU A 78 4.58 -1.34 -5.49
C LEU A 78 5.58 -0.46 -6.25
N CYS A 79 6.89 -0.68 -6.06
CA CYS A 79 7.95 0.03 -6.77
C CYS A 79 7.96 -0.25 -8.28
N GLN A 80 7.52 -1.44 -8.71
CA GLN A 80 7.51 -1.83 -10.11
C GLN A 80 6.22 -1.51 -10.87
N LEU A 81 5.19 -1.01 -10.15
CA LEU A 81 3.96 -0.58 -10.81
C LEU A 81 4.25 0.47 -11.88
N SER A 82 3.51 0.47 -12.98
CA SER A 82 3.66 1.47 -14.04
C SER A 82 3.32 2.88 -13.56
N HIS A 83 2.33 2.98 -12.68
CA HIS A 83 1.92 4.21 -12.00
C HIS A 83 1.98 4.03 -10.48
N PRO A 84 2.23 5.09 -9.71
CA PRO A 84 2.12 5.02 -8.26
C PRO A 84 0.70 4.68 -7.81
N LEU A 85 0.57 4.07 -6.62
CA LEU A 85 -0.72 3.65 -6.09
C LEU A 85 -1.62 4.85 -5.74
N ILE A 86 -1.01 5.91 -5.19
CA ILE A 86 -1.61 7.23 -5.02
C ILE A 86 -1.18 8.06 -6.23
N LEU A 87 -2.13 8.42 -7.08
CA LEU A 87 -1.82 8.98 -8.40
C LEU A 87 -1.22 10.39 -8.30
N GLU A 88 -0.22 10.67 -9.14
CA GLU A 88 0.58 11.90 -9.10
C GLU A 88 -0.25 13.18 -9.28
N ASN A 89 -1.37 13.10 -10.00
CA ASN A 89 -2.28 14.24 -10.24
C ASN A 89 -2.96 14.76 -8.98
N TYR A 90 -2.93 14.00 -7.88
CA TYR A 90 -3.49 14.38 -6.58
C TYR A 90 -2.44 14.81 -5.56
N ASN A 91 -1.15 14.75 -5.90
CA ASN A 91 -0.07 15.00 -4.94
C ASN A 91 -0.18 16.37 -4.27
N GLU A 92 -0.42 17.44 -5.03
CA GLU A 92 -0.58 18.79 -4.47
C GLU A 92 -1.76 18.88 -3.50
N ALA A 93 -2.90 18.28 -3.85
CA ALA A 93 -4.09 18.25 -3.00
C ALA A 93 -3.80 17.51 -1.70
N TYR A 94 -3.14 16.35 -1.75
CA TYR A 94 -2.72 15.63 -0.56
C TYR A 94 -1.79 16.45 0.33
N ILE A 95 -0.79 17.12 -0.24
CA ILE A 95 0.16 17.93 0.52
C ILE A 95 -0.56 19.06 1.26
N VAL A 96 -1.39 19.83 0.53
CA VAL A 96 -2.10 20.98 1.11
C VAL A 96 -3.06 20.52 2.19
N ASN A 97 -3.86 19.49 1.94
CA ASN A 97 -4.84 19.02 2.91
C ASN A 97 -4.19 18.37 4.13
N THR A 98 -3.05 17.68 3.97
CA THR A 98 -2.25 17.20 5.11
C THR A 98 -1.66 18.35 5.92
N TYR A 99 -1.16 19.41 5.28
CA TYR A 99 -0.60 20.57 5.99
C TYR A 99 -1.65 21.31 6.83
N TYR A 100 -2.89 21.40 6.35
CA TYR A 100 -4.01 22.01 7.07
C TYR A 100 -4.81 21.02 7.94
N GLU A 101 -4.39 19.75 8.00
CA GLU A 101 -5.10 18.67 8.71
C GLU A 101 -6.58 18.54 8.28
N ASP A 102 -6.89 18.81 7.00
CA ASP A 102 -8.24 18.75 6.43
C ASP A 102 -8.59 17.31 6.02
N ILE A 103 -8.91 16.49 7.01
CA ILE A 103 -9.14 15.04 6.86
C ILE A 103 -10.26 14.73 5.85
N GLU A 104 -11.34 15.52 5.81
CA GLU A 104 -12.46 15.32 4.89
C GLU A 104 -12.06 15.53 3.41
N LYS A 105 -11.20 16.50 3.14
CA LYS A 105 -10.66 16.65 1.77
C LYS A 105 -9.66 15.57 1.42
N ILE A 106 -8.83 15.12 2.37
CA ILE A 106 -7.95 13.95 2.14
C ILE A 106 -8.79 12.73 1.76
N LYS A 107 -9.89 12.48 2.48
CA LYS A 107 -10.85 11.42 2.20
C LYS A 107 -11.46 11.56 0.81
N THR A 108 -11.86 12.77 0.42
CA THR A 108 -12.37 13.05 -0.92
C THR A 108 -11.34 12.71 -2.00
N CYS A 109 -10.08 13.12 -1.83
CA CYS A 109 -9.01 12.78 -2.77
C CYS A 109 -8.77 11.26 -2.89
N ILE A 110 -8.84 10.52 -1.78
CA ILE A 110 -8.74 9.04 -1.80
C ILE A 110 -9.90 8.42 -2.58
N LEU A 111 -11.12 8.92 -2.42
CA LEU A 111 -12.31 8.41 -3.10
C LEU A 111 -12.33 8.68 -4.62
N GLU A 112 -11.50 9.60 -5.11
CA GLU A 112 -11.35 9.84 -6.54
C GLU A 112 -10.38 8.86 -7.21
N LEU A 113 -9.65 8.03 -6.44
CA LEU A 113 -8.79 7.01 -7.00
C LEU A 113 -9.60 5.93 -7.73
N PRO A 114 -9.04 5.26 -8.76
CA PRO A 114 -9.70 4.11 -9.36
C PRO A 114 -9.98 3.02 -8.33
N GLU A 115 -11.06 2.26 -8.51
CA GLU A 115 -11.52 1.24 -7.56
C GLU A 115 -10.40 0.26 -7.14
N VAL A 116 -9.64 -0.25 -8.12
CA VAL A 116 -8.52 -1.17 -7.85
C VAL A 116 -7.43 -0.51 -7.00
N ASN A 117 -7.16 0.79 -7.18
CA ASN A 117 -6.23 1.53 -6.34
C ASN A 117 -6.78 1.62 -4.92
N ILE A 118 -8.05 2.00 -4.75
CA ILE A 118 -8.72 2.11 -3.45
C ILE A 118 -8.63 0.78 -2.68
N GLN A 119 -8.95 -0.34 -3.32
CA GLN A 119 -8.88 -1.66 -2.68
C GLN A 119 -7.48 -1.99 -2.14
N ILE A 120 -6.44 -1.73 -2.93
CA ILE A 120 -5.06 -1.96 -2.49
C ILE A 120 -4.65 -0.95 -1.41
N VAL A 121 -5.02 0.33 -1.54
CA VAL A 121 -4.75 1.37 -0.53
C VAL A 121 -5.38 0.97 0.80
N LEU A 122 -6.68 0.65 0.82
CA LEU A 122 -7.40 0.22 2.02
C LEU A 122 -6.68 -0.94 2.69
N LYS A 123 -6.37 -2.00 1.93
CA LYS A 123 -5.71 -3.18 2.49
C LYS A 123 -4.31 -2.86 3.01
N LEU A 124 -3.51 -2.12 2.25
CA LEU A 124 -2.14 -1.76 2.61
C LEU A 124 -2.09 -0.89 3.86
N PHE A 125 -2.93 0.15 3.94
CA PHE A 125 -2.97 1.05 5.08
C PHE A 125 -3.58 0.38 6.33
N SER A 126 -4.47 -0.60 6.14
CA SER A 126 -4.91 -1.48 7.24
C SER A 126 -3.73 -2.25 7.84
N VAL A 127 -2.86 -2.83 7.00
CA VAL A 127 -1.62 -3.49 7.44
C VAL A 127 -0.71 -2.50 8.16
N PHE A 128 -0.49 -1.30 7.63
CA PHE A 128 0.35 -0.28 8.27
C PHE A 128 -0.20 0.13 9.64
N LYS A 129 -1.51 0.40 9.75
CA LYS A 129 -2.15 0.70 11.03
C LYS A 129 -1.94 -0.42 12.04
N LYS A 130 -2.08 -1.67 11.60
CA LYS A 130 -1.87 -2.83 12.45
C LYS A 130 -0.41 -2.96 12.91
N LEU A 131 0.56 -2.72 12.03
CA LEU A 131 1.99 -2.70 12.39
C LEU A 131 2.28 -1.62 13.44
N CYS A 132 1.82 -0.39 13.23
CA CYS A 132 2.07 0.72 14.17
C CYS A 132 1.39 0.55 15.54
N THR A 133 0.37 -0.30 15.63
CA THR A 133 -0.38 -0.52 16.87
C THR A 133 0.11 -1.71 17.69
N GLN A 134 0.92 -2.62 17.14
CA GLN A 134 1.49 -3.74 17.90
C GLN A 134 2.43 -3.26 19.01
N GLU A 135 2.30 -3.85 20.20
CA GLU A 135 3.12 -3.51 21.38
C GLU A 135 4.62 -3.73 21.15
N LEU A 136 4.95 -4.82 20.44
CA LEU A 136 6.32 -5.17 20.06
C LEU A 136 7.01 -4.06 19.26
N HIS A 137 6.27 -3.37 18.39
CA HIS A 137 6.77 -2.28 17.56
C HIS A 137 6.86 -0.96 18.30
N LYS A 138 5.91 -0.71 19.22
CA LYS A 138 5.89 0.49 20.07
C LYS A 138 7.06 0.55 21.04
N SER A 139 7.46 -0.59 21.60
CA SER A 139 8.49 -0.69 22.64
C SER A 139 9.87 -0.23 22.18
N PHE A 140 10.12 -0.23 20.86
CA PHE A 140 11.40 0.14 20.28
C PHE A 140 11.30 1.26 19.22
N ILE A 141 10.09 1.83 19.01
CA ILE A 141 9.79 2.80 17.94
C ILE A 141 10.31 2.29 16.58
N ILE A 142 10.14 0.99 16.31
CA ILE A 142 10.72 0.37 15.10
C ILE A 142 9.83 0.65 13.87
N LEU A 143 8.50 0.62 14.04
CA LEU A 143 7.54 0.86 12.96
C LEU A 143 6.50 1.90 13.38
N SER A 144 6.93 3.16 13.45
CA SER A 144 6.00 4.30 13.58
C SER A 144 5.39 4.70 12.23
N PRO A 145 4.30 5.48 12.22
CA PRO A 145 3.75 6.05 10.99
C PRO A 145 4.77 6.84 10.16
N GLU A 146 5.72 7.51 10.81
CA GLU A 146 6.80 8.29 10.18
C GLU A 146 7.81 7.38 9.49
N VAL A 147 8.21 6.28 10.15
CA VAL A 147 9.15 5.31 9.57
C VAL A 147 8.53 4.61 8.35
N LEU A 148 7.28 4.17 8.46
CA LEU A 148 6.57 3.60 7.32
C LEU A 148 6.32 4.65 6.21
N GLY A 149 6.03 5.89 6.61
CA GLY A 149 5.89 7.01 5.68
C GLY A 149 7.16 7.27 4.87
N GLU A 150 8.32 7.32 5.54
CA GLU A 150 9.60 7.53 4.85
C GLU A 150 9.91 6.39 3.89
N MET A 151 9.63 5.16 4.29
CA MET A 151 9.90 3.96 3.50
C MET A 151 9.01 3.86 2.26
N PHE A 152 7.72 4.16 2.40
CA PHE A 152 6.75 3.90 1.35
C PHE A 152 6.37 5.13 0.50
N SER A 153 6.62 6.35 0.96
CA SER A 153 6.21 7.58 0.25
C SER A 153 6.70 7.65 -1.19
N ASN A 154 7.97 7.29 -1.40
CA ASN A 154 8.58 7.31 -2.74
C ASN A 154 7.99 6.27 -3.69
N VAL A 155 7.48 5.13 -3.19
CA VAL A 155 6.86 4.11 -4.04
C VAL A 155 5.37 4.34 -4.22
N LEU A 156 4.70 4.95 -3.24
CA LEU A 156 3.25 5.17 -3.24
C LEU A 156 2.81 6.42 -3.99
N MET A 157 3.60 7.51 -4.00
CA MET A 157 3.20 8.80 -4.62
C MET A 157 4.07 9.22 -5.80
N ARG A 158 5.33 8.76 -5.87
CA ARG A 158 6.33 9.06 -6.92
C ARG A 158 6.25 10.48 -7.49
N PHE A 159 6.73 11.45 -6.73
CA PHE A 159 6.86 12.81 -7.26
C PHE A 159 7.74 12.85 -8.50
N LYS A 160 7.43 13.75 -9.44
CA LYS A 160 8.28 14.00 -10.59
C LYS A 160 9.69 14.38 -10.11
N LYS A 161 10.70 13.83 -10.79
CA LYS A 161 12.10 14.13 -10.46
C LYS A 161 12.39 15.57 -10.84
N GLU A 162 12.55 16.42 -9.82
CA GLU A 162 13.02 17.78 -10.01
C GLU A 162 14.53 17.81 -10.25
N ARG A 163 15.05 18.84 -10.92
CA ARG A 163 16.51 19.03 -11.06
C ARG A 163 17.14 19.66 -9.82
N ASP A 164 16.33 20.36 -9.03
CA ASP A 164 16.75 21.08 -7.84
C ASP A 164 16.72 20.17 -6.61
N GLU A 165 17.85 20.05 -5.91
CA GLU A 165 18.00 19.17 -4.74
C GLU A 165 17.15 19.62 -3.54
N VAL A 166 16.92 20.92 -3.37
CA VAL A 166 16.08 21.46 -2.29
C VAL A 166 14.63 21.10 -2.54
N GLN A 167 14.17 21.20 -3.79
CA GLN A 167 12.81 20.78 -4.16
C GLN A 167 12.63 19.27 -4.03
N GLN A 168 13.61 18.46 -4.43
CA GLN A 168 13.58 17.01 -4.21
C GLN A 168 13.47 16.66 -2.73
N PHE A 169 14.25 17.34 -1.88
CA PHE A 169 14.21 17.14 -0.44
C PHE A 169 12.86 17.54 0.14
N GLY A 170 12.30 18.68 -0.29
CA GLY A 170 10.95 19.12 0.07
C GLY A 170 9.90 18.08 -0.30
N ASN A 171 9.92 17.57 -1.53
CA ASN A 171 9.00 16.53 -1.99
C ASN A 171 9.09 15.25 -1.14
N LYS A 172 10.30 14.82 -0.73
CA LYS A 172 10.46 13.67 0.16
C LYS A 172 9.77 13.89 1.51
N ILE A 173 9.95 15.07 2.11
CA ILE A 173 9.30 15.42 3.39
C ILE A 173 7.78 15.43 3.23
N PHE A 174 7.28 16.12 2.20
CA PHE A 174 5.85 16.22 1.96
C PHE A 174 5.21 14.85 1.71
N ALA A 175 5.83 14.01 0.88
CA ALA A 175 5.34 12.66 0.61
C ALA A 175 5.32 11.81 1.89
N THR A 176 6.36 11.91 2.72
CA THR A 176 6.43 11.23 4.02
C THR A 176 5.27 11.67 4.92
N ASN A 177 5.07 12.97 5.08
CA ASN A 177 4.01 13.52 5.92
C ASN A 177 2.61 13.09 5.46
N VAL A 178 2.36 13.06 4.14
CA VAL A 178 1.10 12.57 3.59
C VAL A 178 0.86 11.12 3.98
N ILE A 179 1.82 10.21 3.73
CA ILE A 179 1.65 8.80 4.07
C ILE A 179 1.50 8.61 5.58
N SER A 180 2.29 9.30 6.41
CA SER A 180 2.16 9.24 7.86
C SER A 180 0.79 9.72 8.34
N CYS A 181 0.28 10.83 7.79
CA CYS A 181 -1.05 11.35 8.08
C CYS A 181 -2.15 10.32 7.74
N LEU A 182 -2.05 9.66 6.58
CA LEU A 182 -2.98 8.61 6.17
C LEU A 182 -2.97 7.40 7.14
N ILE A 183 -1.80 7.04 7.69
CA ILE A 183 -1.68 5.95 8.69
C ILE A 183 -2.24 6.38 10.05
N ILE A 184 -1.91 7.60 10.51
CA ILE A 184 -2.36 8.14 11.80
C ILE A 184 -3.89 8.20 11.83
N ASN A 185 -4.46 8.85 10.84
CA ASN A 185 -5.90 9.10 10.70
C ASN A 185 -6.63 7.98 9.94
N TYR A 186 -6.07 6.76 9.95
CA TYR A 186 -6.61 5.63 9.18
C TYR A 186 -8.12 5.42 9.42
N ASN A 187 -8.55 5.41 10.68
CA ASN A 187 -9.97 5.20 10.98
C ASN A 187 -10.82 6.34 10.39
N GLU A 188 -10.48 7.61 10.61
CA GLU A 188 -11.30 8.73 10.11
C GLU A 188 -11.38 8.79 8.57
N ILE A 189 -10.27 8.49 7.90
CA ILE A 189 -10.19 8.50 6.43
C ILE A 189 -10.89 7.29 5.84
N PHE A 190 -10.64 6.09 6.39
CA PHE A 190 -11.06 4.81 5.83
C PHE A 190 -12.22 4.14 6.58
N ASP A 191 -12.84 4.82 7.55
CA ASP A 191 -13.98 4.30 8.31
C ASP A 191 -15.16 3.98 7.39
N SER A 192 -16.05 3.15 7.92
CA SER A 192 -17.13 2.39 7.28
C SER A 192 -17.96 3.10 6.21
N THR A 193 -17.93 4.43 6.10
CA THR A 193 -18.52 5.16 4.96
C THR A 193 -17.84 4.85 3.62
N ILE A 194 -16.53 4.56 3.60
CA ILE A 194 -15.85 4.07 2.38
C ILE A 194 -16.24 2.62 2.10
N MET A 195 -16.38 1.78 3.14
CA MET A 195 -16.86 0.39 2.99
C MET A 195 -18.36 0.30 2.61
N GLU A 196 -19.18 1.28 2.97
CA GLU A 196 -20.59 1.40 2.54
C GLU A 196 -20.72 1.77 1.06
N PHE A 197 -19.73 2.45 0.48
CA PHE A 197 -19.64 2.68 -0.96
C PHE A 197 -19.40 1.36 -1.72
N GLU A 198 -18.50 0.51 -1.22
CA GLU A 198 -18.24 -0.85 -1.75
C GLU A 198 -19.49 -1.74 -1.71
N HIS A 199 -20.39 -1.56 -0.73
CA HIS A 199 -21.57 -2.40 -0.58
C HIS A 199 -22.77 -1.96 -1.44
N LYS A 200 -22.91 -0.66 -1.76
CA LYS A 200 -23.99 -0.18 -2.63
C LYS A 200 -23.78 -0.50 -4.11
N GLU A 201 -22.54 -0.53 -4.60
CA GLU A 201 -22.27 -0.81 -6.03
C GLU A 201 -22.27 -2.32 -6.37
N GLN A 202 -21.84 -3.21 -5.47
CA GLN A 202 -21.95 -4.66 -5.68
C GLN A 202 -23.40 -5.13 -5.88
N ILE A 203 -24.37 -4.46 -5.25
CA ILE A 203 -25.80 -4.77 -5.39
C ILE A 203 -26.31 -4.35 -6.78
N GLN A 204 -25.86 -3.22 -7.33
CA GLN A 204 -26.32 -2.77 -8.66
C GLN A 204 -25.83 -3.67 -9.81
N ILE A 205 -24.64 -4.26 -9.71
CA ILE A 205 -24.10 -5.18 -10.73
C ILE A 205 -24.84 -6.54 -10.74
N LEU A 206 -25.35 -6.98 -9.59
CA LEU A 206 -26.19 -8.19 -9.51
C LEU A 206 -27.59 -7.97 -10.11
N PHE A 207 -28.16 -6.77 -9.99
CA PHE A 207 -29.47 -6.45 -10.58
C PHE A 207 -29.44 -6.24 -12.11
N ILE A 208 -28.29 -5.83 -12.67
CA ILE A 208 -28.15 -5.66 -14.14
C ILE A 208 -27.90 -7.00 -14.85
N ASN A 209 -27.30 -7.99 -14.17
CA ASN A 209 -27.05 -9.32 -14.73
C ASN A 209 -28.17 -10.35 -14.46
N SER A 210 -29.25 -9.93 -13.82
CA SER A 210 -30.44 -10.74 -13.53
C SER A 210 -31.74 -10.17 -14.12
N ALA A 211 -31.64 -9.15 -14.97
CA ALA A 211 -32.71 -8.59 -15.80
C ALA A 211 -32.42 -8.82 -17.29
#